data_AF-A0A2M7VVS1-F1
#
_entry.id   AF-A0A2M7VVS1-F1
#
_cell.length_a   1.000
_cell.length_b   1.000
_cell.length_c   1.000
_cell.angle_alpha   90.00
_cell.angle_beta   90.00
_cell.angle_gamma   90.00
#
_symmetry.space_group_name_H-M   'P 1'
#
loop_
_entity.id
_entity.type
_entity.pdbx_description
1 polymer ?
#
loop_
_entity_poly.entity_id
_entity_poly.type
_entity_poly.pdbx_seq_one_letter_code
_entity_poly.pdbx_strand_id
1 'polypeptide(L)' 'MAKQIIWTPQAEKTFNNIVVYLEENWTKKEVLNFIEATENIIRHIARNSKMFRQSFRKNLYETVVTKHNLLIF' A
#
# COMPACT_ATOMS: atom_id res chain seq x y z
N MET A 1 12.61 -12.29 11.82
CA MET A 1 12.68 -12.53 10.36
C MET A 1 11.56 -11.76 9.69
N ALA A 2 11.82 -11.10 8.55
CA ALA A 2 10.77 -10.42 7.80
C ALA A 2 9.87 -11.45 7.11
N LYS A 3 8.55 -11.23 7.14
CA LYS A 3 7.57 -12.08 6.49
C LYS A 3 7.59 -11.86 4.97
N GLN A 4 7.28 -12.91 4.22
CA GLN A 4 7.00 -12.79 2.79
C GLN A 4 5.70 -12.00 2.57
N ILE A 5 5.73 -11.10 1.61
CA ILE A 5 4.57 -10.31 1.19
C ILE A 5 4.05 -10.88 -0.12
N ILE A 6 2.76 -11.20 -0.15
CA ILE A 6 2.06 -11.72 -1.32
C ILE A 6 0.91 -10.77 -1.62
N TRP A 7 0.90 -10.22 -2.83
CA TRP A 7 -0.17 -9.36 -3.29
C TRP A 7 -1.32 -10.22 -3.83
N THR A 8 -2.55 -9.82 -3.51
CA THR A 8 -3.71 -10.40 -4.19
C THR A 8 -3.77 -9.84 -5.62
N PRO A 9 -4.33 -10.59 -6.59
CA PRO A 9 -4.50 -10.07 -7.96
C PRO A 9 -5.27 -8.75 -8.00
N GLN A 10 -6.23 -8.58 -7.09
CA GLN A 10 -6.99 -7.33 -6.95
C GLN A 10 -6.11 -6.18 -6.45
N ALA A 11 -5.22 -6.42 -5.48
CA ALA A 11 -4.32 -5.40 -4.95
C ALA A 11 -3.32 -4.94 -6.01
N GLU A 12 -2.75 -5.87 -6.79
CA GLU A 12 -1.85 -5.56 -7.90
C GLU A 12 -2.55 -4.71 -8.97
N LYS A 13 -3.77 -5.11 -9.38
CA LYS A 13 -4.58 -4.33 -10.33
C LYS A 13 -4.87 -2.92 -9.81
N THR A 14 -5.31 -2.79 -8.55
CA THR A 14 -5.62 -1.48 -7.96
C THR A 14 -4.38 -0.59 -7.89
N PHE A 15 -3.23 -1.14 -7.49
CA PHE A 15 -1.97 -0.39 -7.44
C PHE A 15 -1.57 0.13 -8.82
N ASN A 16 -1.61 -0.73 -9.84
CA ASN A 16 -1.30 -0.34 -11.22
C ASN A 16 -2.25 0.75 -11.72
N ASN A 17 -3.55 0.65 -11.43
CA ASN A 17 -4.51 1.69 -11.80
C ASN A 17 -4.20 3.05 -11.14
N ILE A 18 -3.77 3.06 -9.87
CA ILE A 18 -3.37 4.30 -9.19
C ILE A 18 -2.11 4.88 -9.83
N VAL A 19 -1.12 4.04 -10.16
CA VAL A 19 0.10 4.49 -10.83
C VAL A 19 -0.23 5.11 -12.19
N VAL A 20 -1.01 4.43 -13.02
CA VAL A 20 -1.46 4.96 -14.33
C VAL A 20 -2.18 6.29 -14.17
N TYR A 21 -3.11 6.38 -13.20
CA TYR A 21 -3.80 7.63 -12.92
C TYR A 21 -2.85 8.77 -12.54
N LEU A 22 -1.84 8.50 -11.70
CA LEU A 22 -0.84 9.49 -11.32
C LEU A 22 0.06 9.88 -12.50
N GLU A 23 0.42 8.94 -13.38
CA GLU A 23 1.22 9.22 -14.58
C GLU A 23 0.47 10.09 -15.59
N GLU A 24 -0.84 9.89 -15.74
CA GLU A 24 -1.69 10.66 -16.67
C GLU A 24 -2.03 12.07 -16.14
N ASN A 25 -2.13 12.24 -14.82
CA ASN A 25 -2.70 13.46 -14.22
C ASN A 25 -1.69 14.27 -13.39
N TRP A 26 -0.54 13.70 -13.03
CA TRP A 26 0.44 14.29 -12.12
C TRP A 26 1.87 14.14 -12.65
N THR A 27 2.85 14.72 -11.94
CA THR A 27 4.24 14.63 -12.37
C THR A 27 4.87 13.31 -11.93
N LYS A 28 6.00 12.96 -12.54
CA LYS A 28 6.82 11.82 -12.14
C LYS A 28 7.17 11.82 -10.64
N LYS A 29 7.27 13.00 -10.02
CA LYS A 29 7.54 13.11 -8.59
C LYS A 29 6.41 12.50 -7.76
N GLU A 30 5.15 12.76 -8.09
CA GLU A 30 4.01 12.22 -7.35
C GLU A 30 3.92 10.69 -7.50
N VAL A 31 4.20 10.17 -8.70
CA VAL A 31 4.26 8.73 -8.97
C VAL A 31 5.34 8.07 -8.08
N LEU A 32 6.56 8.61 -8.10
CA LEU A 32 7.68 8.08 -7.31
C LEU A 32 7.40 8.13 -5.81
N ASN A 33 6.85 9.26 -5.32
CA ASN A 33 6.48 9.40 -3.91
C ASN A 33 5.43 8.36 -3.49
N PHE A 34 4.44 8.06 -4.33
CA PHE A 34 3.44 7.05 -4.04
C PHE A 34 4.03 5.64 -3.96
N ILE A 35 4.89 5.29 -4.93
CA ILE A 35 5.58 3.99 -4.95
C ILE A 35 6.45 3.84 -3.70
N GLU A 36 7.28 4.84 -3.39
CA GLU A 36 8.19 4.81 -2.25
C GLU A 36 7.43 4.73 -0.91
N ALA A 37 6.34 5.49 -0.76
CA ALA A 37 5.48 5.41 0.42
C ALA A 37 4.87 4.01 0.59
N THR A 38 4.40 3.41 -0.50
CA THR A 38 3.83 2.06 -0.49
C THR A 38 4.87 1.02 -0.09
N GLU A 39 6.06 1.07 -0.68
CA GLU A 39 7.13 0.14 -0.36
C GLU A 39 7.61 0.27 1.09
N ASN A 40 7.71 1.50 1.61
CA ASN A 40 8.05 1.76 3.01
C ASN A 40 7.05 1.08 3.94
N ILE A 41 5.76 1.24 3.68
CA ILE A 41 4.70 0.59 4.45
C ILE A 41 4.82 -0.94 4.38
N ILE A 42 5.06 -1.50 3.19
CA ILE A 42 5.21 -2.95 3.02
C ILE A 42 6.40 -3.49 3.82
N ARG A 43 7.54 -2.78 3.84
CA ARG A 43 8.69 -3.15 4.67
C ARG A 43 8.33 -3.17 6.16
N HIS A 44 7.52 -2.23 6.61
CA HIS A 44 7.01 -2.18 7.97
C HIS A 44 6.03 -3.34 8.27
N ILE A 45 5.12 -3.65 7.36
CA ILE A 45 4.19 -4.79 7.46
C ILE A 45 4.95 -6.11 7.58
N ALA A 46 5.96 -6.32 6.73
CA ALA A 46 6.79 -7.52 6.73
C ALA A 46 7.53 -7.72 8.06
N ARG A 47 7.91 -6.63 8.74
CA ARG A 47 8.59 -6.68 10.05
C ARG A 47 7.61 -6.87 11.21
N ASN A 48 6.52 -6.09 11.24
CA ASN A 48 5.53 -6.16 12.31
C ASN A 48 4.14 -5.70 11.86
N SER A 49 3.35 -6.59 11.27
CA SER A 49 1.99 -6.30 10.81
C SER A 49 1.03 -5.85 11.93
N LYS A 50 1.28 -6.21 13.19
CA LYS A 50 0.37 -5.94 14.32
C LYS A 50 0.45 -4.50 14.84
N MET A 51 1.42 -3.70 14.40
CA MET A 51 1.53 -2.29 14.80
C MET A 51 0.52 -1.38 14.11
N PHE A 52 -0.11 -1.86 13.04
CA PHE A 52 -1.07 -1.09 12.28
C PHE A 52 -2.48 -1.18 12.88
N ARG A 53 -3.34 -0.24 12.47
CA ARG A 53 -4.73 -0.22 12.91
C ARG A 53 -5.46 -1.47 12.42
N GLN A 54 -6.21 -2.10 13.31
CA GLN A 54 -7.11 -3.18 12.92
C GLN A 54 -8.32 -2.61 12.17
N SER A 55 -8.68 -3.23 11.05
CA SER A 55 -9.88 -2.89 10.29
C SER A 55 -11.14 -3.37 11.02
N PHE A 56 -12.31 -2.93 10.55
CA PHE A 56 -13.60 -3.38 11.08
C PHE A 56 -13.81 -4.90 10.92
N ARG A 57 -13.14 -5.52 9.94
CA ARG A 57 -13.16 -6.97 9.74
C ARG A 57 -12.09 -7.65 10.59
N LYS A 58 -12.48 -8.75 11.25
CA LYS A 58 -11.55 -9.55 12.06
C LYS A 58 -10.34 -10.00 11.25
N ASN A 59 -9.17 -9.96 11.88
CA ASN A 59 -7.86 -10.35 11.33
C ASN A 59 -7.39 -9.55 10.10
N LEU A 60 -8.02 -8.41 9.79
CA LEU A 60 -7.52 -7.47 8.79
C LEU A 60 -6.97 -6.23 9.47
N TYR A 61 -5.89 -5.71 8.90
CA TYR A 61 -5.23 -4.47 9.27
C TYR A 61 -5.30 -3.51 8.09
N GLU A 62 -5.24 -2.22 8.41
CA GLU A 62 -5.31 -1.18 7.40
C GLU A 62 -4.39 -0.02 7.77
N THR A 63 -3.86 0.63 6.75
CA THR A 63 -2.97 1.78 6.90
C THR A 63 -3.10 2.74 5.75
N VAL A 64 -2.93 4.02 6.03
CA VAL A 64 -3.02 5.09 5.03
C VAL A 64 -1.68 5.20 4.32
N VAL A 65 -1.69 5.08 2.99
CA VAL A 65 -0.49 5.28 2.15
C VAL A 65 -0.38 6.77 1.78
N THR A 66 -1.47 7.34 1.29
CA THR A 66 -1.63 8.77 1.05
C THR A 66 -3.04 9.17 1.45
N LYS A 67 -3.34 10.48 1.44
CA LYS A 67 -4.68 10.99 1.79
C LYS A 67 -5.84 10.32 1.02
N HIS A 68 -5.56 9.76 -0.16
CA HIS A 68 -6.55 9.14 -1.04
C HIS A 68 -6.42 7.62 -1.16
N ASN A 69 -5.43 7.01 -0.50
CA ASN A 69 -5.11 5.59 -0.69
C ASN A 69 -4.99 4.87 0.66
N LEU A 70 -5.78 3.81 0.84
CA LEU A 70 -5.75 2.91 1.99
C LEU A 70 -5.25 1.54 1.54
N LEU A 71 -4.28 0.98 2.27
CA LEU A 71 -3.76 -0.36 2.06
C LEU A 71 -4.31 -1.28 3.16
N ILE A 72 -4.93 -2.38 2.75
CA ILE A 72 -5.59 -3.36 3.62
C ILE A 72 -4.87 -4.71 3.46
N PHE A 73 -4.56 -5.38 4.57
CA PHE A 73 -3.77 -6.62 4.61
C PHE A 73 -4.04 -7.48 5.84
#